data_AF-A0A1C6DSD1-F1
#
_entry.id   AF-A0A1C6DSD1-F1
#
_cell.length_a   1.000
_cell.length_b   1.000
_cell.length_c   1.000
_cell.angle_alpha   90.00
_cell.angle_beta   90.00
_cell.angle_gamma   90.00
#
_symmetry.space_group_name_H-M   'P 1'
#
loop_
_entity.id
_entity.type
_entity.pdbx_description
1 polymer ?
#
loop_
_entity_poly.entity_id
_entity_poly.type
_entity_poly.pdbx_seq_one_letter_code
_entity_poly.pdbx_strand_id
1 'polypeptide(L)'
;MSKYVDANEVLKMIHELPGGLRDYDSMMKEKPGFKKEEDLDFIREKQEELYSLKASVKEESEKRVEKIDRYLKILKKCKVKKSDSLDVVVFKMYLQLNHVSKVADIVNKLGFRVSTNSRKGCRKFGSNDITEILKNGCTGLDEELVAIAQHIHDCNYKGKRWY
;
A
#
# COMPACT_ATOMS: atom_id res chain seq x y z
N MET A 1 -8.33 -25.63 -16.96
CA MET A 1 -8.23 -25.97 -18.39
C MET A 1 -6.85 -25.53 -18.88
N SER A 2 -6.03 -26.49 -19.30
CA SER A 2 -4.67 -26.27 -19.79
C SER A 2 -4.72 -25.45 -21.08
N LYS A 3 -3.97 -24.34 -21.15
CA LYS A 3 -3.91 -23.41 -22.28
C LYS A 3 -2.89 -23.85 -23.36
N TYR A 4 -2.54 -25.12 -23.38
CA TYR A 4 -1.51 -25.65 -24.28
C TYR A 4 -2.18 -26.50 -25.36
N VAL A 5 -2.02 -26.05 -26.60
CA VAL A 5 -2.42 -26.76 -27.82
C VAL A 5 -1.43 -27.91 -28.04
N ASP A 6 -1.92 -29.06 -28.50
CA ASP A 6 -1.09 -30.24 -28.75
C ASP A 6 -0.06 -29.96 -29.86
N ALA A 7 1.16 -30.48 -29.71
CA ALA A 7 2.26 -30.21 -30.63
C ALA A 7 1.97 -30.67 -32.07
N ASN A 8 1.20 -31.75 -32.25
CA ASN A 8 0.80 -32.21 -33.58
C ASN A 8 -0.30 -31.34 -34.20
N GLU A 9 -1.15 -30.72 -33.37
CA GLU A 9 -2.12 -29.71 -33.83
C GLU A 9 -1.40 -28.46 -34.32
N VAL A 10 -0.38 -27.98 -33.60
CA VAL A 10 0.46 -26.85 -34.02
C VAL A 10 1.17 -27.18 -35.35
N LEU A 11 1.73 -28.38 -35.50
CA LEU A 11 2.37 -28.81 -36.74
C LEU A 11 1.40 -28.88 -37.94
N LYS A 12 0.16 -29.32 -37.72
CA LYS A 12 -0.89 -29.29 -38.76
C LYS A 12 -1.25 -27.87 -39.18
N MET A 13 -1.40 -26.95 -38.21
CA MET A 13 -1.68 -25.55 -38.50
C MET A 13 -0.56 -24.87 -39.29
N ILE A 14 0.71 -25.24 -39.07
CA ILE A 14 1.85 -24.78 -39.87
C ILE A 14 1.75 -25.29 -41.32
N HIS A 15 1.32 -26.54 -41.52
CA HIS A 15 1.14 -27.11 -42.86
C HIS A 15 -0.04 -26.49 -43.64
N GLU A 16 -1.06 -26.03 -42.92
CA GLU A 16 -2.28 -25.37 -43.45
C GLU A 16 -2.13 -23.86 -43.65
N LEU A 17 -0.97 -23.27 -43.37
CA LEU A 17 -0.73 -21.85 -43.63
C LEU A 17 -1.06 -21.52 -45.11
N PRO A 18 -1.97 -20.57 -45.39
CA PRO A 18 -2.33 -20.16 -46.74
C PRO A 18 -1.08 -19.89 -47.56
N GLY A 19 -1.07 -20.25 -48.85
CA GLY A 19 0.12 -20.12 -49.71
C GLY A 19 0.82 -18.75 -49.65
N GLY A 20 0.06 -17.67 -49.45
CA GLY A 20 0.60 -16.32 -49.28
C GLY A 20 1.46 -16.08 -48.02
N LEU A 21 1.35 -16.94 -46.99
CA LEU A 21 2.22 -16.92 -45.81
C LEU A 21 3.50 -17.74 -46.01
N ARG A 22 3.53 -18.70 -46.94
CA ARG A 22 4.74 -19.46 -47.29
C ARG A 22 5.77 -18.57 -47.99
N ASP A 23 5.29 -17.62 -48.80
CA ASP A 23 6.14 -16.73 -49.58
C ASP A 23 6.38 -15.37 -48.90
N TYR A 24 5.69 -15.10 -47.78
CA TYR A 24 5.75 -13.82 -47.06
C TYR A 24 7.18 -13.44 -46.65
N ASP A 25 7.95 -14.43 -46.18
CA ASP A 25 9.34 -14.25 -45.75
C ASP A 25 10.25 -13.85 -46.94
N SER A 26 9.96 -14.36 -48.13
CA SER A 26 10.65 -13.99 -49.37
C SER A 26 10.23 -12.60 -49.85
N MET A 27 8.93 -12.28 -49.81
CA MET A 27 8.40 -10.96 -50.18
C MET A 27 8.93 -9.84 -49.28
N MET A 28 9.11 -10.10 -47.98
CA MET A 28 9.62 -9.10 -47.04
C MET A 28 11.13 -8.86 -47.22
N LYS A 29 11.92 -9.87 -47.60
CA LYS A 29 13.35 -9.72 -47.95
C LYS A 29 13.61 -8.78 -49.13
N GLU A 30 12.67 -8.70 -50.07
CA GLU A 30 12.77 -7.82 -51.24
C GLU A 30 12.34 -6.38 -50.95
N LYS A 31 11.77 -6.11 -49.76
CA LYS A 31 11.29 -4.78 -49.40
C LYS A 31 12.48 -3.84 -49.12
N PRO A 32 12.57 -2.66 -49.77
CA PRO A 32 13.67 -1.72 -49.53
C PRO A 32 13.74 -1.32 -48.05
N GLY A 33 14.89 -1.55 -47.42
CA GLY A 33 15.15 -1.21 -46.02
C GLY A 33 14.71 -2.24 -44.98
N PHE A 34 14.11 -3.37 -45.37
CA PHE A 34 13.82 -4.46 -44.43
C PHE A 34 15.08 -5.23 -44.06
N LYS A 35 15.38 -5.31 -42.76
CA LYS A 35 16.48 -6.08 -42.22
C LYS A 35 15.97 -6.94 -41.08
N LYS A 36 15.55 -8.16 -41.42
CA LYS A 36 14.88 -9.12 -40.53
C LYS A 36 15.58 -9.29 -39.18
N GLU A 37 16.92 -9.33 -39.15
CA GLU A 37 17.69 -9.47 -37.91
C GLU A 37 17.60 -8.22 -37.02
N GLU A 38 17.74 -7.03 -37.59
CA GLU A 38 17.62 -5.75 -36.86
C GLU A 38 16.20 -5.54 -36.30
N ASP A 39 15.16 -5.89 -37.07
CA ASP A 39 13.77 -5.81 -36.63
C ASP A 39 13.44 -6.83 -35.51
N LEU A 40 13.99 -8.05 -35.60
CA LEU A 40 13.82 -9.07 -34.55
C LEU A 40 14.59 -8.72 -33.27
N ASP A 41 15.76 -8.12 -33.39
CA ASP A 41 16.55 -7.65 -32.26
C ASP A 41 15.86 -6.47 -31.56
N PHE A 42 15.28 -5.53 -32.31
CA PHE A 42 14.42 -4.48 -31.75
C PHE A 42 13.23 -5.05 -30.98
N ILE A 43 12.52 -6.04 -31.56
CA ILE A 43 11.39 -6.69 -30.88
C ILE A 43 11.86 -7.38 -29.59
N ARG A 44 13.01 -8.04 -29.61
CA ARG A 44 13.60 -8.73 -28.45
C ARG A 44 13.96 -7.75 -27.35
N GLU A 45 14.61 -6.64 -27.68
CA GLU A 45 14.93 -5.55 -26.73
C GLU A 45 13.65 -5.00 -26.07
N LYS A 46 12.60 -4.75 -26.86
CA LYS A 46 11.31 -4.30 -26.31
C LYS A 46 10.63 -5.35 -25.43
N GLN A 47 10.78 -6.64 -25.74
CA GLN A 47 10.30 -7.70 -24.87
C GLN A 47 11.07 -7.74 -23.53
N GLU A 48 12.39 -7.57 -23.56
CA GLU A 48 13.23 -7.51 -22.35
C GLU A 48 12.88 -6.31 -21.46
N GLU A 49 12.71 -5.12 -22.06
CA GLU A 49 12.21 -3.93 -21.35
C GLU A 49 10.86 -4.20 -20.67
N LEU A 50 9.91 -4.81 -21.38
CA LEU A 50 8.59 -5.16 -20.85
C LEU A 50 8.67 -6.18 -19.70
N TYR A 51 9.55 -7.17 -19.80
CA TYR A 51 9.76 -8.16 -18.72
C TYR A 51 10.35 -7.50 -17.46
N SER A 52 11.34 -6.63 -17.64
CA SER A 52 11.94 -5.87 -16.54
C SER A 52 10.90 -4.97 -15.85
N LEU A 53 10.11 -4.22 -16.64
CA LEU A 53 9.05 -3.37 -16.11
C LEU A 53 7.99 -4.18 -15.36
N LYS A 54 7.56 -5.32 -15.92
CA LYS A 54 6.61 -6.23 -15.26
C LYS A 54 7.13 -6.72 -13.91
N ALA A 55 8.41 -7.08 -13.82
CA ALA A 55 9.03 -7.53 -12.57
C ALA A 55 9.04 -6.41 -11.53
N SER A 56 9.47 -5.20 -11.93
CA SER A 56 9.51 -4.02 -11.06
C SER A 56 8.11 -3.65 -10.51
N VAL A 57 7.09 -3.60 -11.37
CA VAL A 57 5.71 -3.29 -10.97
C VAL A 57 5.18 -4.36 -10.02
N LYS A 58 5.49 -5.64 -10.25
CA LYS A 58 5.08 -6.73 -9.37
C LYS A 58 5.70 -6.57 -7.98
N GLU A 59 7.02 -6.36 -7.91
CA GLU A 59 7.74 -6.18 -6.64
C GLU A 59 7.20 -4.97 -5.85
N GLU A 60 6.98 -3.83 -6.51
CA GLU A 60 6.41 -2.65 -5.86
C GLU A 60 5.00 -2.92 -5.33
N SER A 61 4.18 -3.64 -6.11
CA SER A 61 2.83 -4.01 -5.71
C SER A 61 2.82 -4.94 -4.50
N GLU A 62 3.70 -5.94 -4.47
CA GLU A 62 3.86 -6.85 -3.32
C GLU A 62 4.26 -6.08 -2.05
N LYS A 63 5.22 -5.15 -2.13
CA LYS A 63 5.61 -4.27 -1.02
C LYS A 63 4.44 -3.43 -0.50
N ARG A 64 3.60 -2.91 -1.39
CA ARG A 64 2.39 -2.13 -1.02
C ARG A 64 1.37 -3.01 -0.31
N VAL A 65 1.12 -4.23 -0.78
CA VAL A 65 0.22 -5.19 -0.14
C VAL A 65 0.71 -5.56 1.25
N GLU A 66 2.01 -5.85 1.41
CA GLU A 66 2.59 -6.15 2.73
C GLU A 66 2.46 -4.98 3.71
N LYS A 67 2.65 -3.73 3.25
CA LYS A 67 2.38 -2.53 4.06
C LYS A 67 0.93 -2.49 4.53
N ILE A 68 -0.04 -2.74 3.63
CA ILE A 68 -1.47 -2.77 3.97
C ILE A 68 -1.77 -3.86 5.01
N ASP A 69 -1.25 -5.07 4.81
CA ASP A 69 -1.48 -6.19 5.73
C ASP A 69 -0.94 -5.93 7.13
N ARG A 70 0.24 -5.31 7.24
CA ARG A 70 0.80 -4.87 8.54
C ARG A 70 -0.13 -3.87 9.22
N TYR A 71 -0.63 -2.88 8.47
CA TYR A 71 -1.53 -1.88 9.01
C TYR A 71 -2.87 -2.49 9.47
N LEU A 72 -3.45 -3.41 8.68
CA LEU A 72 -4.66 -4.13 9.05
C LEU A 72 -4.50 -4.95 10.34
N LYS A 73 -3.34 -5.59 10.54
CA LYS A 73 -3.05 -6.32 11.79
C LYS A 73 -3.03 -5.39 13.01
N ILE A 74 -2.43 -4.21 12.88
CA ILE A 74 -2.42 -3.17 13.92
C ILE A 74 -3.85 -2.72 14.24
N LEU A 75 -4.64 -2.38 13.21
CA LEU A 75 -6.01 -1.89 13.38
C LEU A 75 -6.92 -2.92 14.08
N LYS A 76 -6.74 -4.22 13.78
CA LYS A 76 -7.47 -5.31 14.46
C LYS A 76 -7.22 -5.33 15.97
N LYS A 77 -6.01 -4.98 16.43
CA LYS A 77 -5.69 -4.86 17.86
C LYS A 77 -6.26 -3.59 18.50
N CYS A 78 -6.63 -2.58 17.71
CA CYS A 78 -7.00 -1.25 18.19
C CYS A 78 -8.49 -1.08 18.53
N LYS A 79 -9.25 -2.16 18.74
CA LYS A 79 -10.66 -2.04 19.14
C LYS A 79 -10.78 -1.39 20.52
N VAL A 80 -11.54 -0.30 20.60
CA VAL A 80 -11.80 0.41 21.86
C VAL A 80 -12.88 -0.32 22.67
N LYS A 81 -12.61 -0.50 23.96
CA LYS A 81 -13.51 -1.11 24.95
C LYS A 81 -13.97 -0.05 25.94
N LYS A 82 -15.14 -0.25 26.56
CA LYS A 82 -15.67 0.67 27.59
C LYS A 82 -14.77 0.80 28.82
N SER A 83 -13.99 -0.23 29.12
CA SER A 83 -13.07 -0.28 30.25
C SER A 83 -11.69 0.31 29.93
N ASP A 84 -11.42 0.72 28.69
CA ASP A 84 -10.13 1.29 28.32
C ASP A 84 -9.94 2.64 29.03
N SER A 85 -8.73 2.89 29.53
CA SER A 85 -8.36 4.21 30.04
C SER A 85 -8.33 5.25 28.91
N LEU A 86 -8.40 6.53 29.27
CA LEU A 86 -8.29 7.63 28.31
C LEU A 86 -7.08 7.46 27.39
N ASP A 87 -5.91 7.17 27.95
CA ASP A 87 -4.66 7.06 27.19
C ASP A 87 -4.74 5.90 26.18
N VAL A 88 -5.27 4.75 26.60
CA VAL A 88 -5.48 3.60 25.71
C VAL A 88 -6.44 3.95 24.58
N VAL A 89 -7.53 4.68 24.88
CA VAL A 89 -8.48 5.16 23.86
C VAL A 89 -7.79 6.10 22.88
N VAL A 90 -6.99 7.06 23.38
CA VAL A 90 -6.26 8.03 22.56
C VAL A 90 -5.30 7.32 21.61
N PHE A 91 -4.48 6.39 22.10
CA PHE A 91 -3.53 5.65 21.28
C PHE A 91 -4.23 4.80 20.22
N LYS A 92 -5.26 4.04 20.60
CA LYS A 92 -6.04 3.22 19.65
C LYS A 92 -6.70 4.06 18.56
N MET A 93 -7.31 5.19 18.93
CA MET A 93 -7.95 6.10 17.97
C MET A 93 -6.93 6.80 17.09
N TYR A 94 -5.76 7.15 17.62
CA TYR A 94 -4.69 7.76 16.84
C TYR A 94 -4.14 6.78 15.79
N LEU A 95 -3.92 5.51 16.17
CA LEU A 95 -3.50 4.47 15.21
C LEU A 95 -4.52 4.27 14.09
N GLN A 96 -5.83 4.46 14.36
CA GLN A 96 -6.90 4.36 13.36
C GLN A 96 -7.02 5.59 12.45
N LEU A 97 -6.81 6.79 13.00
CA LEU A 97 -7.17 8.04 12.32
C LEU A 97 -5.98 8.86 11.83
N ASN A 98 -4.81 8.62 12.43
CA ASN A 98 -3.57 9.33 12.18
C ASN A 98 -3.71 10.86 12.24
N HIS A 99 -4.57 11.37 13.14
CA HIS A 99 -4.91 12.80 13.18
C HIS A 99 -5.37 13.26 14.56
N VAL A 100 -4.58 14.13 15.20
CA VAL A 100 -4.81 14.58 16.58
C VAL A 100 -6.15 15.28 16.80
N SER A 101 -6.58 16.17 15.89
CA SER A 101 -7.87 16.87 16.06
C SER A 101 -9.08 15.93 15.97
N LYS A 102 -9.05 14.93 15.09
CA LYS A 102 -10.13 13.94 14.97
C LYS A 102 -10.19 13.04 16.20
N VAL A 103 -9.04 12.68 16.77
CA VAL A 103 -8.97 11.94 18.03
C VAL A 103 -9.58 12.76 19.16
N ALA A 104 -9.23 14.06 19.26
CA ALA A 104 -9.81 14.96 20.26
C ALA A 104 -11.35 15.02 20.15
N ASP A 105 -11.89 15.11 18.94
CA ASP A 105 -13.34 15.10 18.70
C ASP A 105 -14.00 13.80 19.21
N ILE A 106 -13.40 12.65 18.95
CA ILE A 106 -13.92 11.35 19.42
C ILE A 106 -13.86 11.26 20.94
N VAL A 107 -12.70 11.56 21.53
CA VAL A 107 -12.52 11.53 22.99
C VAL A 107 -13.53 12.46 23.68
N ASN A 108 -13.77 13.64 23.12
CA ASN A 108 -14.80 14.56 23.60
C ASN A 108 -16.22 13.98 23.45
N LYS A 109 -16.54 13.32 22.33
CA LYS A 109 -17.84 12.65 22.11
C LYS A 109 -18.07 11.49 23.07
N LEU A 110 -17.00 10.79 23.47
CA LEU A 110 -17.04 9.72 24.47
C LEU A 110 -17.21 10.25 25.91
N GLY A 111 -17.17 11.57 26.11
CA GLY A 111 -17.45 12.21 27.41
C GLY A 111 -16.21 12.56 28.23
N PHE A 112 -15.01 12.18 27.79
CA PHE A 112 -13.77 12.55 28.48
C PHE A 112 -13.56 14.07 28.46
N ARG A 113 -13.06 14.63 29.57
CA ARG A 113 -12.75 16.05 29.71
C ARG A 113 -11.41 16.25 30.40
N VAL A 114 -10.79 17.40 30.15
CA VAL A 114 -9.59 17.84 30.88
C VAL A 114 -10.07 18.59 32.12
N SER A 115 -9.62 18.17 33.31
CA SER A 115 -9.90 18.87 34.57
C SER A 115 -9.18 20.21 34.60
N THR A 116 -9.83 21.23 35.14
CA THR A 116 -9.29 22.59 35.24
C THR A 116 -9.66 23.21 36.57
N ASN A 117 -8.84 24.13 37.06
CA ASN A 117 -9.16 24.92 38.27
C ASN A 117 -10.18 26.04 38.02
N SER A 118 -10.88 26.02 36.88
CA SER A 118 -11.90 27.02 36.55
C SER A 118 -13.21 26.76 37.31
N ARG A 119 -14.10 27.76 37.36
CA ARG A 119 -15.44 27.61 37.96
C ARG A 119 -16.28 26.49 37.33
N LYS A 120 -16.04 26.16 36.05
CA LYS A 120 -16.68 25.04 35.35
C LYS A 120 -16.02 23.68 35.64
N GLY A 121 -14.83 23.66 36.23
CA GLY A 121 -14.10 22.46 36.63
C GLY A 121 -13.50 21.64 35.50
N CYS A 122 -13.96 21.80 34.25
CA CYS A 122 -13.49 21.01 33.13
C CYS A 122 -13.59 21.74 31.76
N ARG A 123 -12.79 21.28 30.79
CA ARG A 123 -12.83 21.71 29.39
C ARG A 123 -12.74 20.53 28.42
N LYS A 124 -13.02 20.79 27.14
CA LYS A 124 -12.80 19.82 26.06
C LYS A 124 -11.30 19.59 25.81
N PHE A 125 -10.98 18.39 25.35
CA PHE A 125 -9.67 18.07 24.78
C PHE A 125 -9.47 18.82 23.46
N GLY A 126 -8.28 19.35 23.26
CA GLY A 126 -7.77 19.87 22.00
C GLY A 126 -6.61 19.03 21.46
N SER A 127 -6.13 19.39 20.28
CA SER A 127 -5.04 18.67 19.60
C SER A 127 -3.72 18.63 20.37
N ASN A 128 -3.45 19.67 21.18
CA ASN A 128 -2.26 19.73 22.02
C ASN A 128 -2.33 18.71 23.16
N ASP A 129 -3.49 18.54 23.79
CA ASP A 129 -3.66 17.53 24.85
C ASP A 129 -3.42 16.12 24.30
N ILE A 130 -3.94 15.83 23.09
CA ILE A 130 -3.71 14.54 22.42
C ILE A 130 -2.22 14.34 22.12
N THR A 131 -1.54 15.39 21.64
CA THR A 131 -0.10 15.37 21.38
C THR A 131 0.70 15.06 22.65
N GLU A 132 0.34 15.67 23.78
CA GLU A 132 1.01 15.43 25.07
C GLU A 132 0.82 13.99 25.54
N ILE A 133 -0.39 13.43 25.44
CA ILE A 133 -0.67 12.03 25.79
C ILE A 133 0.18 11.09 24.93
N LEU A 134 0.26 11.32 23.61
CA LEU A 134 1.07 10.48 22.72
C LEU A 134 2.56 10.51 23.10
N LYS A 135 3.09 11.65 23.52
CA LYS A 135 4.50 11.79 23.93
C LYS A 135 4.81 11.09 25.25
N ASN A 136 3.88 11.10 26.20
CA ASN A 136 4.10 10.56 27.53
C ASN A 136 4.00 9.03 27.61
N GLY A 137 3.60 8.38 26.52
CA GLY A 137 3.41 6.93 26.47
C GLY A 137 2.07 6.50 27.06
N CYS A 138 1.82 5.19 27.11
CA CYS A 138 0.56 4.65 27.60
C CYS A 138 0.80 3.35 28.37
N THR A 139 0.41 3.33 29.64
CA THR A 139 0.37 2.10 30.44
C THR A 139 -0.95 1.37 30.18
N GLY A 140 -0.89 0.09 29.83
CA GLY A 140 -2.08 -0.72 29.51
C GLY A 140 -2.34 -0.93 28.02
N LEU A 141 -1.43 -0.50 27.15
CA LEU A 141 -1.39 -0.89 25.74
C LEU A 141 -0.12 -1.70 25.45
N ASP A 142 -0.19 -2.56 24.44
CA ASP A 142 0.97 -3.27 23.87
C ASP A 142 2.08 -2.26 23.52
N GLU A 143 3.29 -2.48 24.04
CA GLU A 143 4.44 -1.59 23.87
C GLU A 143 4.79 -1.36 22.39
N GLU A 144 4.58 -2.37 21.55
CA GLU A 144 4.78 -2.27 20.10
C GLU A 144 3.81 -1.24 19.50
N LEU A 145 2.54 -1.26 19.92
CA LEU A 145 1.53 -0.31 19.45
C LEU A 145 1.81 1.12 19.94
N VAL A 146 2.31 1.27 21.16
CA VAL A 146 2.74 2.56 21.71
C VAL A 146 3.88 3.13 20.86
N ALA A 147 4.91 2.33 20.60
CA ALA A 147 6.06 2.73 19.79
C ALA A 147 5.65 3.10 18.36
N ILE A 148 4.77 2.32 17.73
CA ILE A 148 4.25 2.63 16.39
C ILE A 148 3.49 3.96 16.40
N ALA A 149 2.59 4.19 17.36
CA ALA A 149 1.81 5.42 17.42
C ALA A 149 2.70 6.66 17.59
N GLN A 150 3.71 6.57 18.45
CA GLN A 150 4.68 7.63 18.67
C GLN A 150 5.53 7.91 17.43
N HIS A 151 6.00 6.86 16.77
CA HIS A 151 6.77 7.00 15.55
C HIS A 151 5.96 7.66 14.43
N ILE A 152 4.70 7.23 14.23
CA ILE A 152 3.78 7.87 13.28
C ILE A 152 3.57 9.35 13.62
N HIS A 153 3.41 9.68 14.89
CA HIS A 153 3.26 11.04 15.36
C HIS A 153 4.49 11.90 15.05
N ASP A 154 5.69 11.39 15.33
CA ASP A 154 6.94 12.08 15.05
C ASP A 154 7.14 12.35 13.56
N CYS A 155 6.81 11.38 12.71
CA CYS A 155 6.81 11.53 11.25
C CYS A 155 5.91 12.69 10.81
N ASN A 156 4.64 12.66 11.24
CA ASN A 156 3.67 13.70 10.89
C ASN A 156 4.05 15.09 11.41
N TYR A 157 4.55 15.16 12.66
CA TYR A 157 4.97 16.42 13.27
C TYR A 157 6.13 17.06 12.51
N LYS A 158 7.05 16.24 11.97
CA LYS A 158 8.17 16.67 11.12
C LYS A 158 7.77 16.94 9.65
N GLY A 159 6.48 16.85 9.31
CA GLY A 159 5.97 17.01 7.94
C GLY A 159 6.32 15.85 7.00
N LYS A 160 6.95 14.78 7.51
CA LYS A 160 7.24 13.56 6.76
C LYS A 160 6.05 12.64 6.92
N ARG A 161 5.07 12.70 6.02
CA ARG A 161 3.89 11.83 6.10
C ARG A 161 4.36 10.37 6.14
N TRP A 162 3.79 9.60 7.07
CA TRP A 162 4.19 8.21 7.39
C TRP A 162 4.04 7.18 6.24
N TYR A 163 3.39 7.53 5.12
CA TYR A 163 3.06 6.58 4.05
C TYR A 163 4.13 6.46 2.96
#